data_AF-A0A2A4R9S5-F1
#
_entry.id   AF-A0A2A4R9S5-F1
#
_cell.length_a   1.000
_cell.length_b   1.000
_cell.length_c   1.000
_cell.angle_alpha   90.00
_cell.angle_beta   90.00
_cell.angle_gamma   90.00
#
_symmetry.space_group_name_H-M   'P 1'
#
loop_
_entity.id
_entity.type
_entity.pdbx_description
1 polymer ?
#
loop_
_entity_poly.entity_id
_entity_poly.type
_entity_poly.pdbx_seq_one_letter_code
_entity_poly.pdbx_strand_id
1 'polypeptide(L)'
;MVARRAVFETSVQVVSDSIEIDRSDIPRIELLLSEIREIVRKSSVLDEEHQLRLLKIVSDLQREIDKPISSYRAFLDGLIETSDALGTSGKKMKPAFDRMREIFGIIDNVKKQAEQIGGPEEIKQLPAPKSKVDE
;
A
#
# COMPACT_ATOMS: atom_id res chain seq x y z
N MET A 1 -16.34 15.49 -37.55
CA MET A 1 -16.58 15.82 -36.13
C MET A 1 -16.18 14.59 -35.31
N VAL A 2 -14.97 14.60 -34.74
CA VAL A 2 -14.34 13.42 -34.11
C VAL A 2 -14.84 13.33 -32.66
N ALA A 3 -15.58 12.27 -32.34
CA ALA A 3 -16.12 12.03 -31.02
C ALA A 3 -15.00 11.58 -30.06
N ARG A 4 -14.93 12.27 -28.92
CA ARG A 4 -14.04 12.05 -27.79
C ARG A 4 -14.13 10.60 -27.29
N ARG A 5 -13.01 9.88 -27.27
CA ARG A 5 -12.87 8.62 -26.54
C ARG A 5 -11.46 8.53 -25.95
N ALA A 6 -11.25 9.19 -24.81
CA ALA A 6 -10.02 9.07 -24.01
C ALA A 6 -10.23 9.63 -22.58
N VAL A 7 -11.27 9.18 -21.87
CA VAL A 7 -11.44 9.53 -20.43
C VAL A 7 -11.74 8.29 -19.55
N PHE A 8 -11.91 7.09 -20.12
CA PHE A 8 -12.40 5.93 -19.38
C PHE A 8 -11.33 4.87 -19.03
N GLU A 9 -10.10 5.00 -19.51
CA GLU A 9 -9.00 4.06 -19.20
C GLU A 9 -8.18 4.46 -17.96
N THR A 10 -8.12 5.75 -17.63
CA THR A 10 -7.32 6.24 -16.49
C THR A 10 -7.96 5.91 -15.13
N SER A 11 -9.27 5.68 -15.08
CA SER A 11 -9.98 5.36 -13.84
C SER A 11 -9.86 3.90 -13.39
N VAL A 12 -9.49 2.97 -14.29
CA VAL A 12 -9.44 1.53 -13.97
C VAL A 12 -8.10 1.15 -13.32
N GLN A 13 -7.00 1.84 -13.65
CA GLN A 13 -5.68 1.56 -13.07
C GLN A 13 -5.50 2.14 -11.66
N VAL A 14 -6.19 3.21 -11.29
CA VAL A 14 -6.12 3.77 -9.93
C VAL A 14 -6.79 2.85 -8.89
N VAL A 15 -7.72 2.00 -9.33
CA VAL A 15 -8.42 1.02 -8.48
C VAL A 15 -7.58 -0.25 -8.25
N SER A 16 -6.56 -0.55 -9.06
CA SER A 16 -5.78 -1.81 -8.91
C SER A 16 -4.90 -1.85 -7.66
N ASP A 17 -4.48 -0.69 -7.16
CA ASP A 17 -3.51 -0.58 -6.06
C ASP A 17 -4.13 -0.06 -4.76
N SER A 18 -5.46 0.07 -4.70
CA SER A 18 -6.17 0.47 -3.49
C SER A 18 -6.36 -0.71 -2.54
N ILE A 19 -6.24 -0.48 -1.24
CA ILE A 19 -6.47 -1.45 -0.17
C ILE A 19 -7.29 -0.82 0.95
N GLU A 20 -8.11 -1.65 1.59
CA GLU A 20 -8.80 -1.30 2.83
C GLU A 20 -8.14 -2.09 3.96
N ILE A 21 -7.55 -1.38 4.93
CA ILE A 21 -6.86 -1.99 6.06
C ILE A 21 -7.89 -2.19 7.18
N ASP A 22 -7.99 -3.41 7.69
CA ASP A 22 -8.87 -3.70 8.83
C ASP A 22 -8.40 -2.90 10.06
N ARG A 23 -9.37 -2.36 10.81
CA ARG A 23 -9.13 -1.72 12.11
C ARG A 23 -8.37 -2.61 13.09
N SER A 24 -8.43 -3.93 12.94
CA SER A 24 -7.66 -4.87 13.76
C SER A 24 -6.16 -4.84 13.47
N ASP A 25 -5.74 -4.51 12.24
CA ASP A 25 -4.34 -4.46 11.82
C ASP A 25 -3.68 -3.10 12.10
N ILE A 26 -4.46 -2.01 12.08
CA ILE A 26 -3.97 -0.62 12.28
C ILE A 26 -3.09 -0.49 13.55
N PRO A 27 -3.51 -0.96 14.75
CA PRO A 27 -2.70 -0.81 15.97
C PRO A 27 -1.33 -1.47 15.88
N ARG A 28 -1.21 -2.58 15.14
CA ARG A 28 0.09 -3.25 14.95
C ARG A 28 0.99 -2.42 14.05
N ILE A 29 0.46 -1.86 12.97
CA ILE A 29 1.22 -1.00 12.06
C ILE A 29 1.67 0.28 12.78
N GLU A 30 0.79 0.93 13.55
CA GLU A 30 1.12 2.12 14.33
C GLU A 30 2.25 1.86 15.34
N LEU A 31 2.21 0.72 16.04
CA LEU A 31 3.27 0.33 16.95
C LEU A 31 4.60 0.16 16.22
N LEU A 32 4.62 -0.52 15.07
CA LEU A 32 5.82 -0.72 14.27
C LEU A 32 6.38 0.62 13.76
N LEU A 33 5.53 1.53 13.29
CA LEU A 33 5.94 2.88 12.89
C LEU A 33 6.56 3.65 14.06
N SER A 34 5.96 3.56 15.25
CA SER A 34 6.49 4.18 16.47
C SER A 34 7.86 3.61 16.85
N GLU A 35 8.04 2.29 16.80
CA GLU A 35 9.33 1.64 17.03
C GLU A 35 10.40 2.13 16.05
N ILE A 36 10.06 2.27 14.76
CA ILE A 36 10.98 2.83 13.76
C ILE A 36 11.38 4.26 14.13
N ARG A 37 10.44 5.14 14.52
CA ARG A 37 10.77 6.52 14.96
C ARG A 37 11.77 6.52 16.10
N GLU A 38 11.57 5.66 17.09
CA GLU A 38 12.44 5.58 18.26
C GLU A 38 13.84 5.06 17.91
N ILE A 39 13.94 4.04 17.06
CA ILE A 39 15.23 3.52 16.58
C ILE A 39 15.99 4.59 15.79
N VAL A 40 15.30 5.27 14.87
CA VAL A 40 15.89 6.31 14.02
C VAL A 40 16.35 7.51 14.87
N ARG A 41 15.55 7.96 15.85
CA ARG A 41 15.91 9.08 16.74
C ARG A 41 17.10 8.80 17.65
N LYS A 42 17.26 7.55 18.09
CA LYS A 42 18.36 7.13 18.97
C LYS A 42 19.60 6.68 18.21
N SER A 43 19.53 6.60 16.88
CA SER A 43 20.63 6.16 16.06
C SER A 43 21.73 7.20 16.02
N SER A 44 22.95 6.79 16.39
CA SER A 44 24.16 7.60 16.21
C SER A 44 24.91 7.26 14.92
N VAL A 45 24.34 6.39 14.07
CA VAL A 45 25.00 5.89 12.84
C VAL A 45 24.41 6.43 11.55
N LEU A 46 23.27 7.13 11.65
CA LEU A 46 22.71 7.90 10.56
C LEU A 46 23.23 9.32 10.66
N ASP A 47 23.55 9.92 9.52
CA ASP A 47 23.63 11.37 9.47
C ASP A 47 22.23 12.00 9.51
N GLU A 48 22.19 13.32 9.68
CA GLU A 48 20.95 14.07 9.80
C GLU A 48 20.05 13.93 8.58
N GLU A 49 20.62 13.87 7.36
CA GLU A 49 19.87 13.75 6.13
C GLU A 49 19.14 12.40 6.02
N HIS A 50 19.86 11.30 6.26
CA HIS A 50 19.26 9.95 6.28
C HIS A 50 18.23 9.82 7.40
N GLN A 51 18.50 10.39 8.58
CA GLN A 51 17.56 10.40 9.69
C GLN A 51 16.26 11.13 9.34
N LEU A 52 16.34 12.33 8.75
CA LEU A 52 15.19 13.11 8.33
C LEU A 52 14.38 12.39 7.23
N ARG A 53 15.06 11.77 6.26
CA ARG A 53 14.40 10.95 5.23
C ARG A 53 13.58 9.81 5.84
N LEU A 54 14.16 9.04 6.75
CA LEU A 54 13.45 7.94 7.42
C LEU A 54 12.26 8.42 8.24
N LEU A 55 12.42 9.52 8.99
CA LEU A 55 11.31 10.08 9.75
C LEU A 55 10.18 10.61 8.84
N LYS A 56 10.52 11.15 7.67
CA LYS A 56 9.56 11.55 6.65
C LYS A 56 8.79 10.33 6.13
N ILE A 57 9.47 9.26 5.73
CA ILE A 57 8.85 8.01 5.25
C ILE A 57 7.86 7.48 6.30
N VAL A 58 8.28 7.40 7.56
CA VAL A 58 7.42 6.94 8.66
C VAL A 58 6.20 7.85 8.87
N SER A 59 6.34 9.15 8.66
CA SER A 59 5.23 10.10 8.77
C SER A 59 4.26 9.97 7.60
N ASP A 60 4.77 9.71 6.40
CA ASP A 60 3.95 9.51 5.20
C ASP A 60 3.18 8.19 5.29
N LEU A 61 3.81 7.11 5.76
CA LEU A 61 3.12 5.84 6.01
C LEU A 61 2.07 5.93 7.12
N GLN A 62 2.32 6.71 8.18
CA GLN A 62 1.30 7.00 9.19
C GLN A 62 0.08 7.67 8.56
N ARG A 63 0.30 8.69 7.73
CA ARG A 63 -0.79 9.36 7.01
C ARG A 63 -1.51 8.43 6.06
N GLU A 64 -0.81 7.46 5.49
CA GLU A 64 -1.40 6.47 4.57
C GLU A 64 -2.37 5.52 5.29
N ILE A 65 -2.00 5.02 6.47
CA ILE A 65 -2.88 4.13 7.26
C ILE A 65 -4.06 4.87 7.89
N ASP A 66 -3.97 6.18 8.09
CA ASP A 66 -5.08 7.01 8.59
C ASP A 66 -6.16 7.26 7.52
N LYS A 67 -5.90 6.89 6.26
CA LYS A 67 -6.89 7.04 5.18
C LYS A 67 -7.94 5.93 5.26
N PRO A 68 -9.21 6.23 4.90
CA PRO A 68 -10.23 5.19 4.74
C PRO A 68 -9.89 4.14 3.68
N ILE A 69 -9.22 4.55 2.60
CA ILE A 69 -8.67 3.68 1.57
C ILE A 69 -7.22 4.08 1.36
N SER A 70 -6.32 3.13 1.53
CA SER A 70 -4.88 3.34 1.43
C SER A 70 -4.35 2.86 0.07
N SER A 71 -3.20 3.38 -0.33
CA SER A 71 -2.47 2.95 -1.53
C SER A 71 -1.45 1.87 -1.19
N TYR A 72 -1.62 0.66 -1.73
CA TYR A 72 -0.62 -0.43 -1.65
C TYR A 72 0.75 0.02 -2.18
N ARG A 73 0.75 0.78 -3.27
CA ARG A 73 1.96 1.36 -3.87
C ARG A 73 2.71 2.28 -2.89
N ALA A 74 2.02 3.04 -2.05
CA ALA A 74 2.69 3.89 -1.06
C ALA A 74 3.52 3.08 -0.05
N PHE A 75 3.08 1.87 0.33
CA PHE A 75 3.85 0.98 1.20
C PHE A 75 5.05 0.34 0.47
N LEU A 76 4.88 -0.02 -0.80
CA LEU A 76 6.00 -0.50 -1.63
C LEU A 76 7.08 0.58 -1.78
N ASP A 77 6.67 1.79 -2.14
CA ASP A 77 7.56 2.95 -2.30
C ASP A 77 8.24 3.24 -0.95
N GLY A 78 7.51 3.23 0.16
CA GLY A 78 8.08 3.41 1.51
C GLY A 78 9.12 2.34 1.90
N LEU A 79 8.92 1.08 1.50
CA LEU A 79 9.90 0.01 1.73
C LEU A 79 11.19 0.22 0.93
N ILE A 80 11.06 0.62 -0.34
CA ILE A 80 12.20 0.93 -1.23
C ILE A 80 12.95 2.15 -0.70
N GLU A 81 12.24 3.24 -0.42
CA GLU A 81 12.84 4.47 0.12
C GLU A 81 13.51 4.24 1.47
N THR A 82 12.96 3.35 2.31
CA THR A 82 13.61 2.94 3.57
C THR A 82 14.92 2.21 3.30
N SER A 83 14.96 1.31 2.31
CA SER A 83 16.20 0.63 1.92
C SER A 83 17.27 1.63 1.47
N ASP A 84 16.89 2.59 0.64
CA ASP A 84 17.81 3.61 0.14
C ASP A 84 18.28 4.56 1.25
N ALA A 85 17.36 5.02 2.12
CA ALA A 85 17.66 5.91 3.23
C ALA A 85 18.45 5.21 4.36
N LEU A 86 18.45 3.88 4.42
CA LEU A 86 19.33 3.12 5.30
C LEU A 86 20.73 2.89 4.71
N GLY A 87 20.88 3.00 3.39
CA GLY A 87 22.16 2.89 2.69
C GLY A 87 23.04 1.73 3.20
N THR A 88 24.24 2.07 3.68
CA THR A 88 25.22 1.10 4.21
C THR A 88 25.16 0.92 5.73
N SER A 89 24.17 1.49 6.43
CA SER A 89 24.07 1.47 7.90
C SER A 89 23.90 0.07 8.52
N GLY A 90 23.75 -0.97 7.68
CA GLY A 90 24.06 -2.36 8.02
C GLY A 90 23.31 -2.91 9.23
N LYS A 91 23.96 -3.82 9.98
CA LYS A 91 23.36 -4.55 11.12
C LYS A 91 22.77 -3.64 12.21
N LYS A 92 23.28 -2.41 12.37
CA LYS A 92 22.82 -1.49 13.42
C LYS A 92 21.43 -0.91 13.13
N MET A 93 21.06 -0.79 11.86
CA MET A 93 19.73 -0.35 11.45
C MET A 93 18.80 -1.49 11.04
N LYS A 94 19.28 -2.75 11.07
CA LYS A 94 18.47 -3.94 10.85
C LYS A 94 17.17 -3.94 11.68
N PRO A 95 17.15 -3.51 12.96
CA PRO A 95 15.90 -3.43 13.71
C PRO A 95 14.85 -2.57 13.01
N ALA A 96 15.18 -1.35 12.56
CA ALA A 96 14.24 -0.48 11.85
C ALA A 96 13.76 -1.09 10.53
N PHE A 97 14.68 -1.67 9.76
CA PHE A 97 14.34 -2.33 8.50
C PHE A 97 13.41 -3.53 8.71
N ASP A 98 13.64 -4.35 9.73
CA ASP A 98 12.80 -5.51 10.04
C ASP A 98 11.35 -5.07 10.36
N ARG A 99 11.16 -3.96 11.08
CA ARG A 99 9.82 -3.42 11.35
C ARG A 99 9.15 -2.94 10.06
N MET A 100 9.89 -2.28 9.18
CA MET A 100 9.36 -1.87 7.88
C MET A 100 8.92 -3.07 7.03
N ARG A 101 9.71 -4.16 7.03
CA ARG A 101 9.31 -5.42 6.36
C ARG A 101 8.09 -6.05 7.00
N GLU A 102 7.95 -5.97 8.32
CA GLU A 102 6.78 -6.49 9.01
C GLU A 102 5.52 -5.70 8.63
N ILE A 103 5.59 -4.37 8.58
CA ILE A 103 4.50 -3.52 8.06
C ILE A 103 4.12 -3.97 6.66
N PHE A 104 5.10 -4.12 5.76
CA PHE A 104 4.84 -4.58 4.40
C PHE A 104 4.19 -5.98 4.36
N GLY A 105 4.61 -6.90 5.24
CA GLY A 105 4.02 -8.23 5.34
C GLY A 105 2.54 -8.21 5.74
N ILE A 106 2.15 -7.31 6.65
CA ILE A 106 0.74 -7.09 7.02
C ILE A 106 -0.03 -6.57 5.80
N ILE A 107 0.51 -5.55 5.13
CA ILE A 107 -0.13 -4.93 3.96
C ILE A 107 -0.27 -5.88 2.77
N ASP A 108 0.73 -6.72 2.50
CA ASP A 108 0.69 -7.77 1.47
C ASP A 108 -0.38 -8.82 1.78
N ASN A 109 -0.57 -9.17 3.06
CA ASN A 109 -1.66 -10.07 3.48
C ASN A 109 -3.04 -9.42 3.27
N VAL A 110 -3.20 -8.14 3.62
CA VAL A 110 -4.44 -7.38 3.35
C VAL A 110 -4.76 -7.40 1.85
N LYS A 111 -3.77 -7.13 1.00
CA LYS A 111 -3.96 -7.16 -0.46
C LYS A 111 -4.41 -8.53 -0.97
N LYS A 112 -3.74 -9.61 -0.52
CA LYS A 112 -4.09 -10.99 -0.90
C LYS A 112 -5.48 -11.40 -0.44
N GLN A 113 -5.90 -10.99 0.76
CA GLN A 113 -7.25 -11.27 1.26
C GLN A 113 -8.31 -10.58 0.40
N ALA A 114 -8.09 -9.31 0.03
CA ALA A 114 -8.99 -8.59 -0.87
C ALA A 114 -9.10 -9.26 -2.25
N GLU A 115 -7.99 -9.74 -2.80
CA GLU A 115 -7.97 -10.46 -4.09
C GLU A 115 -8.68 -11.82 -4.04
N GLN A 116 -8.63 -12.53 -2.90
CA GLN A 116 -9.34 -13.79 -2.72
C GLN A 116 -10.86 -13.59 -2.63
N ILE A 117 -11.32 -12.48 -2.06
CA ILE A 117 -12.74 -12.14 -1.95
C ILE A 117 -13.27 -11.61 -3.30
N GLY A 118 -12.43 -10.98 -4.11
CA GLY A 118 -12.76 -10.45 -5.45
C GLY A 118 -12.64 -11.42 -6.62
N GLY A 119 -12.57 -12.74 -6.39
CA GLY A 119 -12.61 -13.75 -7.45
C GLY A 119 -13.83 -13.59 -8.36
N PRO A 120 -13.75 -13.94 -9.66
CA PRO A 120 -14.67 -13.43 -10.67
C PRO A 120 -16.11 -13.80 -10.30
N GLU A 121 -16.94 -12.79 -10.04
CA GLU A 121 -18.36 -12.96 -10.29
C GLU A 121 -18.46 -13.37 -11.76
N GLU A 122 -18.74 -14.65 -12.01
CA GLU A 122 -19.25 -15.08 -13.31
C GLU A 122 -20.35 -14.08 -13.64
N ILE A 123 -20.09 -13.20 -14.59
CA ILE A 123 -21.10 -12.30 -15.12
C ILE A 123 -22.20 -13.25 -15.58
N LYS A 124 -23.29 -13.35 -14.80
CA LYS A 124 -24.47 -14.12 -15.17
C LYS A 124 -24.84 -13.58 -16.53
N GLN A 125 -24.53 -14.37 -17.57
CA GLN A 125 -24.83 -13.97 -18.93
C GLN A 125 -26.32 -13.64 -18.94
N LEU A 126 -26.64 -12.40 -19.33
CA LEU A 126 -28.02 -11.98 -19.48
C LEU A 126 -28.68 -13.01 -20.42
N PRO A 127 -29.86 -13.54 -20.07
CA PRO A 127 -30.55 -14.48 -20.93
C PRO A 127 -30.70 -13.86 -22.32
N ALA A 128 -30.39 -14.63 -23.35
CA ALA A 128 -30.46 -14.16 -24.73
C ALA A 128 -31.81 -13.47 -24.98
N PRO A 129 -31.82 -12.32 -25.67
CA PRO A 129 -33.07 -11.62 -25.95
C PRO A 129 -34.01 -12.57 -26.70
N LYS A 130 -35.24 -12.71 -26.20
CA LYS A 130 -36.26 -13.55 -26.85
C LYS A 130 -36.39 -13.07 -28.30
N SER A 131 -36.05 -13.92 -29.25
CA SER A 131 -36.33 -13.68 -30.67
C SER A 131 -37.82 -13.43 -30.81
N LYS A 132 -38.15 -12.40 -31.59
CA LYS A 132 -39.54 -12.02 -31.84
C LYS A 132 -40.33 -13.23 -32.33
N VAL A 133 -41.55 -13.34 -31.81
CA VAL A 133 -42.58 -14.26 -32.28
C VAL A 133 -42.86 -13.90 -33.73
N ASP A 134 -42.63 -14.85 -34.64
CA ASP A 134 -43.13 -14.77 -36.00
C ASP A 134 -44.64 -15.05 -35.97
N GLU A 135 -45.44 -14.05 -36.33
CA GLU A 135 -46.82 -14.17 -36.82
C GLU A 135 -46.99 -13.27 -38.04
#